data_AF-A0A0W8FJS9-F1
#
_entry.id   AF-A0A0W8FJS9-F1
#
_cell.length_a   1.000
_cell.length_b   1.000
_cell.length_c   1.000
_cell.angle_alpha   90.00
_cell.angle_beta   90.00
_cell.angle_gamma   90.00
#
_symmetry.space_group_name_H-M   'P 1'
#
loop_
_entity.id
_entity.type
_entity.pdbx_description
1 polymer ?
#
loop_
_entity_poly.entity_id
_entity_poly.type
_entity_poly.pdbx_seq_one_letter_code
_entity_poly.pdbx_strand_id
1 'polypeptide(L)'
;MTVDIQLTLDTFAEDGEPLCNRKPLLNGFKELCYHCSRSARQDGDLICTEFASAIRSWDKYSLKEWKAMRRQILARDGHRCALCGASEGLHVHHINQIKTDDSPDNLLTLCGFCHARIHTELRQPEGQMRVERVIAFIRSGGESGG
;
A
#
# COMPACT_ATOMS: atom_id res chain seq x y z
N MET A 1 -6.14 -4.27 14.30
CA MET A 1 -6.70 -3.07 14.95
C MET A 1 -7.42 -2.30 13.84
N THR A 2 -8.75 -2.32 13.83
CA THR A 2 -9.54 -1.46 12.94
C THR A 2 -9.32 -0.03 13.40
N VAL A 3 -8.77 0.81 12.53
CA VAL A 3 -8.76 2.25 12.78
C VAL A 3 -10.20 2.68 12.59
N ASP A 4 -10.95 2.81 13.69
CA ASP A 4 -12.25 3.47 13.66
C ASP A 4 -11.99 4.93 13.32
N ILE A 5 -12.16 5.27 12.04
CA ILE A 5 -12.14 6.65 11.61
C ILE A 5 -13.44 7.26 12.14
N GLN A 6 -13.36 7.94 13.29
CA GLN A 6 -14.47 8.77 13.76
C GLN A 6 -14.58 10.01 12.86
N LEU A 7 -15.43 9.90 11.84
CA LEU A 7 -15.77 10.99 10.94
C LEU A 7 -16.77 11.92 11.64
N THR A 8 -16.44 13.21 11.71
CA THR A 8 -17.40 14.22 12.17
C THR A 8 -18.44 14.47 11.07
N LEU A 9 -19.68 14.80 11.46
CA LEU A 9 -20.79 15.03 10.52
C LEU A 9 -20.45 16.11 9.47
N ASP A 10 -19.68 17.13 9.86
CA ASP A 10 -19.25 18.22 8.97
C ASP A 10 -18.38 17.73 7.80
N THR A 11 -17.75 16.57 7.95
CA THR A 11 -16.90 15.97 6.92
C THR A 11 -17.71 15.47 5.71
N PHE A 12 -19.03 15.36 5.85
CA PHE A 12 -19.95 15.03 4.75
C PHE A 12 -20.61 16.25 4.12
N ALA A 13 -20.37 17.45 4.67
CA ALA A 13 -20.91 18.68 4.09
C ALA A 13 -20.32 18.90 2.69
N GLU A 14 -21.12 19.43 1.77
CA GLU A 14 -20.64 19.73 0.43
C GLU A 14 -19.57 20.83 0.45
N ASP A 15 -19.62 21.77 1.39
CA ASP A 15 -18.66 22.87 1.57
C ASP A 15 -17.48 22.53 2.51
N GLY A 16 -17.46 21.33 3.10
CA GLY A 16 -16.39 20.85 3.98
C GLY A 16 -15.10 20.45 3.26
N GLU A 17 -14.00 20.32 4.02
CA GLU A 17 -12.74 19.79 3.50
C GLU A 17 -12.89 18.30 3.13
N PRO A 18 -12.53 17.88 1.91
CA PRO A 18 -12.75 16.51 1.49
C PRO A 18 -11.85 15.54 2.28
N LEU A 19 -12.42 14.38 2.63
CA LEU A 19 -11.76 13.27 3.35
C LEU A 19 -10.38 12.88 2.82
N CYS A 20 -10.16 13.05 1.51
CA CYS A 20 -8.90 12.70 0.88
C CYS A 20 -7.84 13.83 0.89
N ASN A 21 -8.09 14.94 1.59
CA ASN A 21 -7.25 16.15 1.57
C ASN A 21 -6.93 16.61 0.15
N ARG A 22 -7.94 16.58 -0.74
CA ARG A 22 -7.86 16.87 -2.18
C ARG A 22 -6.81 16.05 -2.94
N LYS A 23 -6.50 14.84 -2.46
CA LYS A 23 -5.60 13.89 -3.11
C LYS A 23 -6.29 12.54 -3.34
N PRO A 24 -7.35 12.49 -4.17
CA PRO A 24 -8.15 11.27 -4.39
C PRO A 24 -7.32 10.09 -4.92
N LEU A 25 -6.19 10.38 -5.60
CA LEU A 25 -5.30 9.37 -6.17
C LEU A 25 -4.24 8.83 -5.19
N LEU A 26 -4.00 9.51 -4.05
CA LEU A 26 -2.98 9.11 -3.07
C LEU A 26 -3.40 7.85 -2.29
N ASN A 27 -4.69 7.56 -2.25
CA ASN A 27 -5.27 6.55 -1.39
C ASN A 27 -5.91 5.45 -2.22
N GLY A 28 -5.11 4.50 -2.69
CA GLY A 28 -5.57 3.29 -3.39
C GLY A 28 -6.54 2.39 -2.59
N PHE A 29 -7.25 2.90 -1.58
CA PHE A 29 -8.39 2.29 -0.92
C PHE A 29 -9.47 3.30 -0.50
N LYS A 30 -10.55 3.24 -1.26
CA LYS A 30 -11.86 2.71 -0.87
C LYS A 30 -12.64 3.17 0.36
N GLU A 31 -12.10 3.84 1.37
CA GLU A 31 -12.97 4.37 2.44
C GLU A 31 -13.19 5.88 2.28
N LEU A 32 -12.11 6.66 2.31
CA LEU A 32 -12.20 8.11 2.28
C LEU A 32 -12.95 8.62 1.05
N CYS A 33 -12.58 8.17 -0.15
CA CYS A 33 -13.28 8.60 -1.37
C CYS A 33 -14.63 7.89 -1.60
N TYR A 34 -15.01 6.87 -0.84
CA TYR A 34 -16.36 6.28 -0.93
C TYR A 34 -17.36 7.00 -0.02
N HIS A 35 -16.84 7.64 1.03
CA HIS A 35 -17.59 8.42 2.00
C HIS A 35 -17.48 9.93 1.75
N CYS A 36 -16.75 10.35 0.70
CA CYS A 36 -16.52 11.75 0.39
C CYS A 36 -17.71 12.35 -0.34
N SER A 37 -18.18 13.52 0.11
CA SER A 37 -19.22 14.32 -0.57
C SER A 37 -18.82 14.74 -1.99
N ARG A 38 -17.51 14.72 -2.32
CA ARG A 38 -16.95 15.02 -3.64
C ARG A 38 -16.73 13.77 -4.51
N SER A 39 -17.43 12.68 -4.21
CA SER A 39 -17.35 11.44 -4.96
C SER A 39 -18.73 11.01 -5.46
N ALA A 40 -18.77 10.45 -6.67
CA ALA A 40 -19.99 9.91 -7.27
C ALA A 40 -19.70 8.58 -7.96
N ARG A 41 -20.70 7.70 -8.02
CA ARG A 41 -20.63 6.48 -8.82
C ARG A 41 -21.26 6.73 -10.18
N GLN A 42 -20.52 6.48 -11.24
CA GLN A 42 -20.98 6.61 -12.62
C GLN A 42 -20.51 5.39 -13.42
N ASP A 43 -21.44 4.68 -14.07
CA ASP A 43 -21.15 3.49 -14.90
C ASP A 43 -20.28 2.42 -14.21
N GLY A 44 -20.41 2.31 -12.88
CA GLY A 44 -19.64 1.37 -12.05
C GLY A 44 -18.29 1.91 -11.55
N ASP A 45 -17.81 3.01 -12.11
CA ASP A 45 -16.61 3.71 -11.66
C ASP A 45 -16.92 4.68 -10.52
N LEU A 46 -15.93 4.85 -9.63
CA LEU A 46 -15.95 5.92 -8.63
C LEU A 46 -15.23 7.13 -9.21
N ILE A 47 -15.94 8.25 -9.30
CA ILE A 47 -15.45 9.50 -9.89
C ILE A 47 -15.29 10.55 -8.79
N CYS A 48 -14.17 11.27 -8.79
CA CYS A 48 -14.04 12.50 -8.02
C CYS A 48 -14.71 13.64 -8.80
N THR A 49 -15.77 14.24 -8.26
CA THR A 49 -16.53 15.29 -8.93
C THR A 49 -15.79 16.62 -8.97
N GLU A 50 -14.87 16.86 -8.04
CA GLU A 50 -14.02 18.06 -8.01
C GLU A 50 -13.00 18.07 -9.17
N PHE A 51 -12.38 16.91 -9.45
CA PHE A 51 -11.34 16.78 -10.49
C PHE A 51 -11.82 16.14 -11.79
N ALA A 52 -13.09 15.75 -11.87
CA ALA A 52 -13.68 15.02 -13.00
C ALA A 52 -12.85 13.78 -13.42
N SER A 53 -12.28 13.07 -12.45
CA SER A 53 -11.35 11.95 -12.70
C SER A 53 -11.84 10.66 -12.07
N ALA A 54 -11.70 9.54 -12.79
CA ALA A 54 -11.91 8.22 -12.23
C ALA A 54 -10.86 7.91 -11.15
N ILE A 55 -11.31 7.35 -10.02
CA ILE A 55 -10.47 6.99 -8.88
C ILE A 55 -10.12 5.51 -8.99
N ARG A 56 -8.93 5.18 -9.51
CA ARG A 56 -8.50 3.78 -9.68
C ARG A 56 -7.40 3.42 -8.69
N SER A 57 -7.44 2.18 -8.22
CA SER A 57 -6.52 1.70 -7.17
C SER A 57 -5.05 1.68 -7.61
N TRP A 58 -4.79 1.59 -8.91
CA TRP A 58 -3.43 1.60 -9.47
C TRP A 58 -2.89 3.00 -9.77
N ASP A 59 -3.71 4.04 -9.75
CA ASP A 59 -3.26 5.40 -10.08
C ASP A 59 -2.26 5.94 -9.06
N LYS A 60 -2.34 5.47 -7.80
CA LYS A 60 -1.35 5.80 -6.77
C LYS A 60 0.08 5.48 -7.21
N TYR A 61 0.25 4.39 -7.96
CA TYR A 61 1.57 3.93 -8.39
C TYR A 61 2.19 4.83 -9.48
N SER A 62 1.38 5.68 -10.10
CA SER A 62 1.81 6.68 -11.07
C SER A 62 2.28 7.99 -10.41
N LEU A 63 1.93 8.23 -9.15
CA LEU A 63 2.25 9.46 -8.41
C LEU A 63 3.76 9.67 -8.22
N LYS A 64 4.18 10.94 -8.19
CA LYS A 64 5.59 11.31 -8.01
C LYS A 64 6.09 10.90 -6.63
N GLU A 65 5.25 11.04 -5.62
CA GLU A 65 5.46 10.69 -4.22
C GLU A 65 5.70 9.19 -4.08
N TRP A 66 4.82 8.36 -4.65
CA TRP A 66 5.04 6.91 -4.67
C TRP A 66 6.33 6.53 -5.40
N LYS A 67 6.60 7.14 -6.56
CA LYS A 67 7.84 6.87 -7.31
C LYS A 67 9.09 7.25 -6.50
N ALA A 68 9.04 8.34 -5.73
CA ALA A 68 10.12 8.74 -4.83
C ALA A 68 10.29 7.75 -3.68
N MET A 69 9.20 7.38 -2.99
CA MET A 69 9.20 6.37 -1.94
C MET A 69 9.77 5.04 -2.45
N ARG A 70 9.29 4.57 -3.61
CA ARG A 70 9.80 3.36 -4.25
C ARG A 70 11.31 3.39 -4.46
N ARG A 71 11.86 4.51 -4.95
CA ARG A 71 13.32 4.64 -5.13
C ARG A 71 14.07 4.58 -3.80
N GLN A 72 13.54 5.23 -2.76
CA GLN A 72 14.14 5.20 -1.42
C GLN A 72 14.16 3.78 -0.84
N ILE A 73 13.07 3.02 -0.96
CA ILE A 73 12.99 1.64 -0.47
C ILE A 73 13.96 0.72 -1.24
N LEU A 74 14.00 0.83 -2.56
CA LEU A 74 14.97 0.07 -3.36
C LEU A 74 16.42 0.39 -2.97
N ALA A 75 16.74 1.66 -2.75
CA ALA A 75 18.07 2.08 -2.33
C ALA A 75 18.43 1.53 -0.94
N ARG A 76 17.52 1.62 0.04
CA ARG A 76 17.68 1.07 1.39
C ARG A 76 17.98 -0.44 1.34
N ASP A 77 17.25 -1.17 0.50
CA ASP A 77 17.38 -2.62 0.38
C ASP A 77 18.50 -3.03 -0.60
N GLY A 78 19.38 -2.10 -0.98
CA GLY A 78 20.56 -2.38 -1.81
C GLY A 78 20.24 -2.80 -3.24
N HIS A 79 19.06 -2.45 -3.76
CA HIS A 79 18.54 -2.91 -5.05
C HIS A 79 18.53 -4.44 -5.19
N ARG A 80 18.19 -5.12 -4.09
CA ARG A 80 18.12 -6.58 -4.05
C ARG A 80 16.84 -7.04 -3.37
N CYS A 81 16.37 -8.21 -3.80
CA CYS A 81 15.32 -8.93 -3.11
C CYS A 81 15.79 -9.26 -1.69
N ALA A 82 15.05 -8.81 -0.70
CA ALA A 82 15.36 -9.05 0.72
C ALA A 82 15.31 -10.55 1.10
N LEU A 83 14.66 -11.38 0.28
CA LEU A 83 14.53 -12.82 0.50
C LEU A 83 15.60 -13.67 -0.17
N CYS A 84 16.02 -13.33 -1.40
CA CYS A 84 16.90 -14.19 -2.20
C CYS A 84 18.09 -13.45 -2.82
N GLY A 85 18.21 -12.14 -2.64
CA GLY A 85 19.32 -11.35 -3.16
C GLY A 85 19.27 -11.00 -4.66
N ALA A 86 18.27 -11.50 -5.40
CA ALA A 86 18.08 -11.19 -6.82
C ALA A 86 17.96 -9.67 -7.07
N SER A 87 18.56 -9.17 -8.16
CA SER A 87 18.60 -7.74 -8.49
C SER A 87 17.63 -7.33 -9.60
N GLU A 88 16.90 -8.28 -10.19
CA GLU A 88 15.99 -8.03 -11.32
C GLU A 88 14.52 -8.25 -10.93
N GLY A 89 13.63 -7.61 -11.68
CA GLY A 89 12.18 -7.75 -11.46
C GLY A 89 11.75 -7.34 -10.06
N LEU A 90 12.26 -6.21 -9.56
CA LEU A 90 12.05 -5.75 -8.19
C LEU A 90 10.73 -4.98 -8.00
N HIS A 91 10.01 -5.39 -6.97
CA HIS A 91 8.75 -4.82 -6.51
C HIS A 91 8.87 -4.38 -5.05
N VAL A 92 8.04 -3.40 -4.66
CA VAL A 92 7.87 -3.00 -3.26
C VAL A 92 6.63 -3.71 -2.72
N HIS A 93 6.81 -4.43 -1.62
CA HIS A 93 5.80 -5.22 -0.94
C HIS A 93 5.38 -4.55 0.37
N HIS A 94 4.06 -4.47 0.62
CA HIS A 94 3.47 -4.04 1.89
C HIS A 94 3.36 -5.21 2.86
N ILE A 95 4.08 -5.16 3.98
CA ILE A 95 4.23 -6.26 4.95
C ILE A 95 2.92 -6.55 5.69
N ASN A 96 2.24 -5.51 6.18
CA ASN A 96 0.95 -5.65 6.86
C ASN A 96 -0.23 -5.83 5.90
N GLN A 97 0.02 -5.94 4.59
CA GLN A 97 -0.98 -6.03 3.52
C GLN A 97 -1.90 -4.80 3.34
N ILE A 98 -1.76 -3.77 4.17
CA ILE A 98 -2.50 -2.52 4.06
C ILE A 98 -1.82 -1.67 3.00
N LYS A 99 -2.33 -1.69 1.76
CA LYS A 99 -1.72 -0.94 0.64
C LYS A 99 -1.83 0.58 0.80
N THR A 100 -2.53 1.13 1.79
CA THR A 100 -2.49 2.58 2.11
C THR A 100 -1.40 2.94 3.11
N ASP A 101 -0.84 1.96 3.82
CA ASP A 101 0.26 2.19 4.75
C ASP A 101 1.59 2.14 3.99
N ASP A 102 1.94 3.28 3.37
CA ASP A 102 3.19 3.46 2.64
C ASP A 102 4.37 3.84 3.57
N SER A 103 4.26 3.58 4.89
CA SER A 103 5.35 3.81 5.85
C SER A 103 6.60 3.01 5.46
N PRO A 104 7.81 3.60 5.45
CA PRO A 104 9.01 2.88 5.01
C PRO A 104 9.25 1.54 5.72
N ASP A 105 8.93 1.46 7.02
CA ASP A 105 9.06 0.24 7.84
C ASP A 105 7.98 -0.81 7.55
N ASN A 106 6.97 -0.49 6.74
CA ASN A 106 5.99 -1.44 6.22
C ASN A 106 6.32 -1.90 4.79
N LEU A 107 7.36 -1.34 4.16
CA LEU A 107 7.72 -1.62 2.78
C LEU A 107 8.98 -2.49 2.71
N LEU A 108 9.01 -3.43 1.76
CA LEU A 108 10.15 -4.34 1.53
C LEU A 108 10.37 -4.60 0.05
N THR A 109 11.62 -4.59 -0.40
CA THR A 109 12.00 -4.93 -1.78
C THR A 109 12.04 -6.44 -2.00
N LEU A 110 11.27 -6.94 -2.97
CA LEU A 110 11.24 -8.35 -3.36
C LEU A 110 11.28 -8.51 -4.87
N CYS A 111 11.90 -9.59 -5.36
CA CYS A 111 11.75 -9.97 -6.77
C CYS A 111 10.33 -10.52 -7.03
N GLY A 112 9.90 -10.54 -8.29
CA GLY A 112 8.57 -11.01 -8.69
C GLY A 112 8.22 -12.41 -8.18
N PHE A 113 9.19 -13.34 -8.16
CA PHE A 113 8.99 -14.70 -7.65
C PHE A 113 8.73 -14.73 -6.15
N CYS A 114 9.59 -14.10 -5.35
CA CYS A 114 9.43 -14.03 -3.90
C CYS A 114 8.16 -13.27 -3.52
N HIS A 115 7.84 -12.20 -4.24
CA HIS A 115 6.60 -11.44 -4.05
C HIS A 115 5.36 -12.32 -4.28
N ALA A 116 5.31 -13.06 -5.39
CA ALA A 116 4.20 -13.98 -5.67
C ALA A 116 4.10 -15.09 -4.62
N ARG A 117 5.23 -15.65 -4.19
CA ARG A 117 5.27 -16.69 -3.14
C ARG A 117 4.70 -16.20 -1.82
N ILE A 118 5.03 -14.98 -1.37
CA ILE A 118 4.42 -14.39 -0.17
C ILE A 118 2.90 -14.29 -0.35
N HIS A 119 2.41 -13.75 -1.47
CA HIS A 119 0.96 -13.66 -1.71
C HIS A 119 0.27 -15.01 -1.73
N THR A 120 0.94 -16.06 -2.24
CA THR A 120 0.43 -17.43 -2.19
C THR A 120 0.36 -17.94 -0.75
N GLU A 121 1.40 -17.68 0.05
CA GLU A 121 1.47 -18.10 1.46
C GLU A 121 0.38 -17.42 2.30
N LEU A 122 0.15 -16.13 2.10
CA LEU A 122 -0.89 -15.35 2.80
C LEU A 122 -2.32 -15.86 2.57
N ARG A 123 -2.55 -16.67 1.54
CA ARG A 123 -3.86 -17.30 1.27
C ARG A 123 -4.05 -18.62 2.03
N GLN A 124 -3.01 -19.15 2.65
CA GLN A 124 -3.06 -20.41 3.39
C GLN A 124 -3.50 -20.18 4.85
N PRO A 125 -4.09 -21.19 5.50
CA PRO A 125 -4.28 -21.18 6.94
C PRO A 125 -2.95 -20.91 7.65
N GLU A 126 -2.96 -19.98 8.61
CA GLU A 126 -1.78 -19.53 9.37
C GLU A 126 -0.65 -18.91 8.51
N GLY A 127 -0.91 -18.63 7.22
CA GLY A 127 0.08 -18.07 6.30
C GLY A 127 0.65 -16.73 6.76
N GLN A 128 -0.19 -15.90 7.38
CA GLN A 128 0.22 -14.63 7.99
C GLN A 128 1.37 -14.81 8.98
N MET A 129 1.24 -15.74 9.93
CA MET A 129 2.25 -16.00 10.95
C MET A 129 3.57 -16.48 10.34
N ARG A 130 3.50 -17.33 9.30
CA ARG A 130 4.70 -17.82 8.60
C ARG A 130 5.41 -16.69 7.86
N VAL A 131 4.68 -15.82 7.17
CA VAL A 131 5.23 -14.65 6.48
C VAL A 131 5.86 -13.67 7.47
N GLU A 132 5.18 -13.37 8.58
CA GLU A 132 5.69 -12.49 9.63
C GLU A 132 7.01 -13.02 10.21
N ARG A 133 7.09 -14.32 10.51
CA ARG A 133 8.30 -14.96 11.03
C ARG A 133 9.47 -14.84 10.05
N VAL A 134 9.23 -15.06 8.76
CA VAL A 134 10.26 -14.93 7.72
C VAL A 134 10.73 -13.48 7.60
N ILE A 135 9.82 -12.51 7.61
CA ILE A 135 10.17 -11.09 7.52
C ILE A 135 10.94 -10.63 8.76
N ALA A 136 10.55 -11.08 9.95
CA ALA A 136 11.28 -10.80 11.19
C ALA A 136 12.72 -11.33 11.13
N PHE A 137 12.91 -12.56 10.64
CA PHE A 137 14.24 -13.16 10.47
C PHE A 137 15.14 -12.38 9.49
N ILE A 138 14.59 -11.90 8.37
CA ILE A 138 15.34 -11.06 7.42
C ILE A 138 15.80 -9.76 8.09
N ARG A 139 14.91 -9.14 8.87
CA ARG A 139 15.17 -7.86 9.55
C ARG A 139 16.19 -7.98 10.67
N SER A 140 16.29 -9.14 11.32
CA SER A 140 17.29 -9.39 12.35
C SER A 140 18.68 -9.74 11.77
N GLY A 141 18.89 -9.63 10.45
CA GLY A 141 20.20 -9.86 9.83
C GLY A 141 20.56 -11.31 9.56
N GLY A 142 19.62 -12.25 9.74
CA GLY A 142 19.80 -13.65 9.32
C GLY A 142 21.01 -14.37 9.93
N GLU A 143 21.46 -14.01 11.14
CA GLU A 143 22.48 -14.80 11.85
C GLU A 143 21.88 -16.13 12.31
N SER A 144 22.02 -17.15 11.47
CA SER A 144 21.98 -18.54 11.92
C SER A 144 23.25 -18.78 12.74
N GLY A 145 23.10 -18.94 14.06
CA GLY A 145 24.18 -19.43 14.92
C GLY A 145 24.78 -20.69 14.32
N GLY A 146 26.08 -20.64 14.01
CA GLY A 146 26.92 -21.76 13.64
C GLY A 146 27.57 -22.38 14.86
#